data_AF-A0A946JQB3-F1
#
_entry.id   AF-A0A946JQB3-F1
#
_cell.length_a   1.000
_cell.length_b   1.000
_cell.length_c   1.000
_cell.angle_alpha   90.00
_cell.angle_beta   90.00
_cell.angle_gamma   90.00
#
_symmetry.space_group_name_H-M   'P 1'
#
loop_
_entity.id
_entity.type
_entity.pdbx_description
1 polymer ?
#
loop_
_entity_poly.entity_id
_entity_poly.type
_entity_poly.pdbx_seq_one_letter_code
_entity_poly.pdbx_strand_id
1 'polypeptide(L)'
;RAKVTVKLVASSGVGTIAAGVAKAMADVILISGHNGGTGASPATSIKYAGLPWEMGLSEAHQVLAMNNLRDRVTLRTDGGLRTGRDIVMAAMLGAEEYGIGTAALIAMGCIMVRQCQSNTCPVGVCVQDEELRKKFTGTADKVVNLITFYAQEVREVLASLGLRSLDEAIGRADMLAQVSRGNDYLDDLDLNPMLVTVDGASDIKLDRDRPRQSVPDTLDAAILKDAEPFFKHGEKMQLSYAVQNTARTIGTRVSSKIVKKFGMRNDLLEDHLTIRLTGSAGQSLGAFAAPGLKLEVSGDANDYVGKGLSGGKIVVRPPLASPLIPSDNTIIGNTVLYGATAGKLFANGRAGERFCVRNSGASVVVEGCGSNGCEYMTGGITVILGETGANFGAGMTGGMAYVYDPKGQFKARANMESIVTLPVSVSHWEEQLKSLIEEHLMETKSPKAARILNRWDEELDNFVQICPKEMLNHIPFPLTHENDKKLA
;
A
#
# COMPACT_ATOMS: atom_id res chain seq x y z
N ARG A 1 -7.36 9.64 -14.50
CA ARG A 1 -7.91 8.31 -14.11
C ARG A 1 -6.79 7.30 -14.35
N ALA A 2 -6.74 6.16 -13.67
CA ALA A 2 -5.62 5.21 -13.77
C ALA A 2 -6.14 3.77 -13.97
N LYS A 3 -5.41 2.95 -14.73
CA LYS A 3 -5.57 1.49 -14.75
C LYS A 3 -4.93 0.88 -13.49
N VAL A 4 -5.51 -0.18 -12.94
CA VAL A 4 -5.02 -0.91 -11.78
C VAL A 4 -4.33 -2.19 -12.26
N THR A 5 -3.06 -2.35 -11.89
CA THR A 5 -2.28 -3.55 -12.19
C THR A 5 -2.05 -4.36 -10.92
N VAL A 6 -2.25 -5.68 -11.00
CA VAL A 6 -1.81 -6.61 -9.96
C VAL A 6 -0.57 -7.35 -10.46
N LYS A 7 0.55 -7.19 -9.76
CA LYS A 7 1.79 -7.91 -10.02
C LYS A 7 1.79 -9.22 -9.24
N LEU A 8 1.77 -10.34 -9.95
CA LEU A 8 1.87 -11.71 -9.44
C LEU A 8 3.22 -12.30 -9.86
N VAL A 9 3.74 -13.22 -9.07
CA VAL A 9 4.92 -14.03 -9.45
C VAL A 9 4.41 -15.37 -9.99
N ALA A 10 5.01 -15.85 -11.07
CA ALA A 10 4.71 -17.14 -11.65
C ALA A 10 4.92 -18.25 -10.61
N SER A 11 3.88 -19.06 -10.43
CA SER A 11 3.83 -20.25 -9.59
C SER A 11 2.68 -21.11 -10.09
N SER A 12 2.73 -22.42 -9.88
CA SER A 12 1.56 -23.26 -10.14
C SER A 12 0.38 -22.77 -9.31
N GLY A 13 -0.79 -22.66 -9.94
CA GLY A 13 -2.03 -22.13 -9.35
C GLY A 13 -2.23 -20.62 -9.56
N VAL A 14 -1.27 -19.93 -10.20
CA VAL A 14 -1.38 -18.49 -10.50
C VAL A 14 -2.56 -18.18 -11.42
N GLY A 15 -2.97 -19.12 -12.28
CA GLY A 15 -4.13 -18.92 -13.16
C GLY A 15 -5.44 -18.78 -12.40
N THR A 16 -5.61 -19.57 -11.32
CA THR A 16 -6.78 -19.46 -10.43
C THR A 16 -6.80 -18.10 -9.73
N ILE A 17 -5.64 -17.63 -9.26
CA ILE A 17 -5.50 -16.30 -8.66
C ILE A 17 -5.81 -15.22 -9.70
N ALA A 18 -5.32 -15.36 -10.93
CA ALA A 18 -5.56 -14.41 -12.01
C ALA A 18 -7.07 -14.27 -12.32
N ALA A 19 -7.83 -15.37 -12.31
CA ALA A 19 -9.29 -15.32 -12.46
C ALA A 19 -9.96 -14.54 -11.31
N GLY A 20 -9.51 -14.73 -10.06
CA GLY A 20 -9.97 -13.95 -8.92
C GLY A 20 -9.64 -12.45 -9.06
N VAL A 21 -8.43 -12.13 -9.51
CA VAL A 21 -7.96 -10.75 -9.76
C VAL A 21 -8.80 -10.07 -10.84
N ALA A 22 -9.11 -10.76 -11.93
CA ALA A 22 -9.98 -10.25 -12.99
C ALA A 22 -11.41 -9.97 -12.46
N LYS A 23 -11.97 -10.88 -11.65
CA LYS A 23 -13.28 -10.68 -10.99
C LYS A 23 -13.25 -9.52 -9.98
N ALA A 24 -12.08 -9.22 -9.41
CA ALA A 24 -11.86 -8.09 -8.51
C ALA A 24 -11.64 -6.75 -9.24
N MET A 25 -11.93 -6.68 -10.55
CA MET A 25 -11.92 -5.46 -11.37
C MET A 25 -10.52 -4.87 -11.61
N ALA A 26 -9.47 -5.69 -11.59
CA ALA A 26 -8.16 -5.27 -12.08
C ALA A 26 -8.19 -5.08 -13.61
N ASP A 27 -7.38 -4.14 -14.11
CA ASP A 27 -7.28 -3.86 -15.54
C ASP A 27 -6.16 -4.66 -16.20
N VAL A 28 -5.08 -4.88 -15.46
CA VAL A 28 -3.86 -5.53 -15.94
C VAL A 28 -3.38 -6.54 -14.91
N ILE A 29 -2.97 -7.72 -15.37
CA ILE A 29 -2.29 -8.72 -14.54
C ILE A 29 -0.88 -8.87 -15.09
N LEU A 30 0.11 -8.60 -14.24
CA LEU A 30 1.52 -8.83 -14.56
C LEU A 30 1.95 -10.16 -13.95
N ILE A 31 2.41 -11.09 -14.79
CA ILE A 31 3.05 -12.34 -14.37
C ILE A 31 4.57 -12.17 -14.44
N SER A 32 5.24 -12.26 -13.29
CA SER A 32 6.70 -12.14 -13.20
C SER A 32 7.37 -13.50 -13.08
N GLY A 33 8.36 -13.76 -13.91
CA GLY A 33 9.21 -14.96 -13.82
C GLY A 33 10.16 -14.92 -12.62
N HIS A 34 10.59 -16.11 -12.17
CA HIS A 34 11.56 -16.29 -11.09
C HIS A 34 12.91 -15.61 -11.34
N ASN A 35 13.24 -15.35 -12.61
CA ASN A 35 14.51 -14.79 -13.08
C ASN A 35 14.52 -13.24 -13.10
N GLY A 36 13.55 -12.60 -12.43
CA GLY A 36 13.50 -11.16 -12.21
C GLY A 36 14.72 -10.61 -11.46
N GLY A 37 15.09 -9.36 -11.75
CA GLY A 37 16.15 -8.65 -11.02
C GLY A 37 15.67 -8.09 -9.68
N THR A 38 16.61 -7.93 -8.73
CA THR A 38 16.37 -7.26 -7.45
C THR A 38 17.61 -6.49 -7.02
N GLY A 39 17.42 -5.36 -6.34
CA GLY A 39 18.51 -4.60 -5.73
C GLY A 39 19.03 -5.24 -4.43
N ALA A 40 18.18 -5.96 -3.70
CA ALA A 40 18.54 -6.69 -2.48
C ALA A 40 17.50 -7.80 -2.22
N SER A 41 17.97 -9.01 -1.98
CA SER A 41 17.13 -10.16 -1.59
C SER A 41 18.02 -11.26 -1.00
N PRO A 42 17.50 -12.10 -0.09
CA PRO A 42 18.17 -13.35 0.27
C PRO A 42 18.49 -14.18 -0.98
N ALA A 43 19.69 -14.77 -1.01
CA ALA A 43 20.13 -15.61 -2.12
C ALA A 43 19.24 -16.85 -2.30
N THR A 44 18.70 -17.37 -1.21
CA THR A 44 17.75 -18.49 -1.21
C THR A 44 16.50 -18.15 -2.01
N SER A 45 15.90 -16.98 -1.81
CA SER A 45 14.73 -16.54 -2.59
C SER A 45 15.06 -16.37 -4.07
N ILE A 46 16.23 -15.80 -4.41
CA ILE A 46 16.66 -15.62 -5.80
C ILE A 46 16.82 -16.96 -6.54
N LYS A 47 17.23 -18.02 -5.82
CA LYS A 47 17.55 -19.32 -6.42
C LYS A 47 16.41 -20.32 -6.36
N TYR A 48 15.50 -20.20 -5.38
CA TYR A 48 14.56 -21.27 -5.04
C TYR A 48 13.10 -20.81 -4.92
N ALA A 49 12.78 -19.53 -5.14
CA ALA A 49 11.39 -19.04 -5.11
C ALA A 49 10.92 -18.57 -6.48
N GLY A 50 9.70 -18.97 -6.85
CA GLY A 50 9.06 -18.65 -8.13
C GLY A 50 9.33 -19.68 -9.23
N LEU A 51 8.56 -19.59 -10.31
CA LEU A 51 8.66 -20.44 -11.51
C LEU A 51 8.96 -19.60 -12.78
N PRO A 52 9.30 -20.25 -13.90
CA PRO A 52 9.44 -19.57 -15.19
C PRO A 52 8.16 -18.85 -15.59
N TRP A 53 8.30 -17.68 -16.23
CA TRP A 53 7.14 -16.89 -16.64
C TRP A 53 6.35 -17.61 -17.73
N GLU A 54 6.98 -18.46 -18.53
CA GLU A 54 6.36 -19.28 -19.59
C GLU A 54 5.22 -20.13 -19.01
N MET A 55 5.47 -20.77 -17.86
CA MET A 55 4.48 -21.59 -17.16
C MET A 55 3.36 -20.73 -16.57
N GLY A 56 3.70 -19.70 -15.81
CA GLY A 56 2.70 -18.88 -15.14
C GLY A 56 1.84 -18.05 -16.10
N LEU A 57 2.44 -17.57 -17.20
CA LEU A 57 1.76 -16.78 -18.22
C LEU A 57 0.77 -17.62 -19.01
N SER A 58 1.20 -18.80 -19.48
CA SER A 58 0.32 -19.73 -20.19
C SER A 58 -0.82 -20.20 -19.28
N GLU A 59 -0.54 -20.56 -18.03
CA GLU A 59 -1.58 -20.93 -17.06
C GLU A 59 -2.59 -19.79 -16.84
N ALA A 60 -2.13 -18.55 -16.67
CA ALA A 60 -3.01 -17.40 -16.52
C ALA A 60 -3.84 -17.15 -17.79
N HIS A 61 -3.23 -17.22 -18.96
CA HIS A 61 -3.92 -17.07 -20.24
C HIS A 61 -5.02 -18.12 -20.41
N GLN A 62 -4.68 -19.40 -20.20
CA GLN A 62 -5.60 -20.54 -20.33
C GLN A 62 -6.75 -20.46 -19.32
N VAL A 63 -6.46 -20.25 -18.02
CA VAL A 63 -7.50 -20.20 -16.98
C VAL A 63 -8.44 -19.01 -17.17
N LEU A 64 -7.92 -17.85 -17.56
CA LEU A 64 -8.77 -16.70 -17.88
C LEU A 64 -9.65 -16.96 -19.10
N ALA A 65 -9.13 -17.64 -20.12
CA ALA A 65 -9.89 -18.02 -21.32
C ALA A 65 -11.01 -19.02 -20.95
N MET A 66 -10.69 -20.10 -20.21
CA MET A 66 -11.66 -21.09 -19.75
C MET A 66 -12.80 -20.49 -18.92
N ASN A 67 -12.58 -19.35 -18.26
CA ASN A 67 -13.57 -18.67 -17.43
C ASN A 67 -14.29 -17.51 -18.13
N ASN A 68 -14.06 -17.26 -19.43
CA ASN A 68 -14.59 -16.10 -20.16
C ASN A 68 -14.23 -14.76 -19.48
N LEU A 69 -12.98 -14.64 -19.01
CA LEU A 69 -12.44 -13.45 -18.34
C LEU A 69 -11.24 -12.85 -19.08
N ARG A 70 -10.70 -13.53 -20.10
CA ARG A 70 -9.47 -13.12 -20.79
C ARG A 70 -9.59 -11.77 -21.50
N ASP A 71 -10.78 -11.43 -21.97
CA ASP A 71 -11.15 -10.16 -22.59
C ASP A 71 -11.30 -9.00 -21.59
N ARG A 72 -11.28 -9.28 -20.28
CA ARG A 72 -11.44 -8.26 -19.22
C ARG A 72 -10.14 -7.64 -18.74
N VAL A 73 -9.02 -8.33 -18.94
CA VAL A 73 -7.70 -7.91 -18.45
C VAL A 73 -6.65 -7.91 -19.54
N THR A 74 -5.69 -7.00 -19.44
CA THR A 74 -4.44 -7.06 -20.21
C THR A 74 -3.45 -7.94 -19.47
N LEU A 75 -2.84 -8.93 -20.14
CA LEU A 75 -1.74 -9.71 -19.56
C LEU A 75 -0.40 -9.06 -19.87
N ARG A 76 0.40 -8.81 -18.83
CA ARG A 76 1.78 -8.33 -18.93
C ARG A 76 2.72 -9.41 -18.41
N THR A 77 3.91 -9.50 -18.96
CA THR A 77 4.95 -10.38 -18.41
C THR A 77 6.29 -9.67 -18.25
N ASP A 78 7.06 -10.04 -17.24
CA ASP A 78 8.47 -9.69 -17.08
C ASP A 78 9.26 -10.91 -16.56
N GLY A 79 10.59 -10.86 -16.65
CA GLY A 79 11.44 -11.96 -16.20
C GLY A 79 12.52 -12.32 -17.21
N GLY A 80 13.60 -11.52 -17.25
CA GLY A 80 14.76 -11.84 -18.07
C GLY A 80 14.55 -11.76 -19.59
N LEU A 81 13.51 -11.06 -20.06
CA LEU A 81 13.29 -10.76 -21.48
C LEU A 81 14.47 -9.93 -22.02
N ARG A 82 15.20 -10.48 -22.99
CA ARG A 82 16.47 -9.92 -23.50
C ARG A 82 16.48 -9.64 -25.00
N THR A 83 15.54 -10.23 -25.73
CA THR A 83 15.54 -10.22 -27.20
C THR A 83 14.14 -9.98 -27.75
N GLY A 84 14.04 -9.60 -29.02
CA GLY A 84 12.79 -9.54 -29.75
C GLY A 84 12.11 -10.91 -29.86
N ARG A 85 12.90 -11.99 -29.99
CA ARG A 85 12.36 -13.36 -29.92
C ARG A 85 11.66 -13.65 -28.60
N ASP A 86 12.23 -13.26 -27.45
CA ASP A 86 11.59 -13.47 -26.15
C ASP A 86 10.21 -12.79 -26.06
N ILE A 87 10.09 -11.60 -26.65
CA ILE A 87 8.82 -10.87 -26.74
C ILE A 87 7.81 -11.63 -27.60
N VAL A 88 8.21 -12.12 -28.77
CA VAL A 88 7.30 -12.89 -29.65
C VAL A 88 6.86 -14.19 -28.98
N MET A 89 7.77 -14.89 -28.28
CA MET A 89 7.43 -16.07 -27.49
C MET A 89 6.40 -15.73 -26.39
N ALA A 90 6.63 -14.65 -25.64
CA ALA A 90 5.68 -14.18 -24.64
C ALA A 90 4.33 -13.80 -25.24
N ALA A 91 4.30 -13.18 -26.43
CA ALA A 91 3.07 -12.87 -27.15
C ALA A 91 2.30 -14.15 -27.46
N MET A 92 2.95 -15.15 -28.05
CA MET A 92 2.35 -16.44 -28.40
C MET A 92 1.82 -17.20 -27.19
N LEU A 93 2.47 -17.08 -26.03
CA LEU A 93 1.98 -17.62 -24.76
C LEU A 93 0.90 -16.76 -24.09
N GLY A 94 0.54 -15.62 -24.68
CA GLY A 94 -0.66 -14.87 -24.36
C GLY A 94 -0.48 -13.49 -23.72
N ALA A 95 0.75 -12.97 -23.61
CA ALA A 95 1.01 -11.62 -23.13
C ALA A 95 0.68 -10.54 -24.20
N GLU A 96 0.28 -9.37 -23.72
CA GLU A 96 0.00 -8.16 -24.53
C GLU A 96 1.04 -7.06 -24.27
N GLU A 97 1.72 -7.10 -23.12
CA GLU A 97 2.70 -6.10 -22.68
C GLU A 97 3.94 -6.77 -22.05
N TYR A 98 5.11 -6.13 -22.18
CA TYR A 98 6.41 -6.73 -21.85
C TYR A 98 7.25 -5.80 -20.98
N GLY A 99 7.65 -6.27 -19.80
CA GLY A 99 8.46 -5.52 -18.84
C GLY A 99 9.95 -5.77 -19.00
N ILE A 100 10.72 -4.73 -19.33
CA ILE A 100 12.18 -4.79 -19.50
C ILE A 100 12.86 -4.02 -18.38
N GLY A 101 13.41 -4.74 -17.39
CA GLY A 101 14.13 -4.15 -16.25
C GLY A 101 15.66 -4.19 -16.42
N THR A 102 16.26 -5.36 -16.22
CA THR A 102 17.72 -5.52 -16.19
C THR A 102 18.42 -5.11 -17.50
N ALA A 103 17.86 -5.43 -18.66
CA ALA A 103 18.45 -5.01 -19.93
C ALA A 103 18.46 -3.48 -20.08
N ALA A 104 17.43 -2.78 -19.60
CA ALA A 104 17.41 -1.32 -19.55
C ALA A 104 18.47 -0.78 -18.58
N LEU A 105 18.67 -1.41 -17.41
CA LEU A 105 19.78 -1.04 -16.50
C LEU A 105 21.15 -1.25 -17.15
N ILE A 106 21.33 -2.32 -17.92
CA ILE A 106 22.57 -2.59 -18.67
C ILE A 106 22.80 -1.52 -19.75
N ALA A 107 21.76 -1.15 -20.51
CA ALA A 107 21.84 -0.07 -21.48
C ALA A 107 22.22 1.27 -20.82
N MET A 108 21.78 1.49 -19.56
CA MET A 108 22.19 2.66 -18.76
C MET A 108 23.61 2.53 -18.15
N GLY A 109 24.30 1.41 -18.32
CA GLY A 109 25.69 1.23 -17.89
C GLY A 109 25.91 0.19 -16.80
N CYS A 110 24.88 -0.56 -16.37
CA CYS A 110 25.09 -1.68 -15.45
C CYS A 110 26.01 -2.74 -16.07
N ILE A 111 27.10 -3.06 -15.37
CA ILE A 111 28.09 -4.06 -15.76
C ILE A 111 27.88 -5.42 -15.06
N MET A 112 26.71 -5.64 -14.45
CA MET A 112 26.31 -6.91 -13.83
C MET A 112 27.24 -7.42 -12.70
N VAL A 113 27.84 -6.51 -11.92
CA VAL A 113 28.75 -6.84 -10.80
C VAL A 113 28.04 -7.35 -9.52
N ARG A 114 26.70 -7.24 -9.44
CA ARG A 114 25.85 -7.78 -8.35
C ARG A 114 26.16 -7.26 -6.93
N GLN A 115 26.44 -5.96 -6.83
CA GLN A 115 26.69 -5.26 -5.55
C GLN A 115 25.63 -4.18 -5.26
N CYS A 116 24.43 -4.34 -5.80
CA CYS A 116 23.35 -3.34 -5.69
C CYS A 116 22.98 -3.07 -4.22
N GLN A 117 22.95 -4.11 -3.39
CA GLN A 117 22.65 -4.04 -1.97
C GLN A 117 23.74 -3.38 -1.13
N SER A 118 24.96 -3.26 -1.67
CA SER A 118 26.14 -2.83 -0.92
C SER A 118 26.35 -1.32 -0.92
N ASN A 119 25.54 -0.56 -1.67
CA ASN A 119 25.73 0.88 -1.89
C ASN A 119 27.11 1.22 -2.50
N THR A 120 27.71 0.29 -3.25
CA THR A 120 29.06 0.42 -3.86
C THR A 120 29.05 0.24 -5.38
N CYS A 121 27.94 0.60 -6.04
CA CYS A 121 27.83 0.42 -7.49
C CYS A 121 28.92 1.22 -8.23
N PRO A 122 29.83 0.58 -8.99
CA PRO A 122 30.99 1.24 -9.58
C PRO A 122 30.63 2.23 -10.70
N VAL A 123 29.40 2.16 -11.20
CA VAL A 123 28.90 2.87 -12.38
C VAL A 123 27.70 3.77 -12.05
N GLY A 124 27.43 4.03 -10.77
CA GLY A 124 26.42 5.01 -10.36
C GLY A 124 24.96 4.59 -10.60
N VAL A 125 24.66 3.31 -10.89
CA VAL A 125 23.30 2.84 -11.22
C VAL A 125 22.46 2.57 -9.97
N CYS A 126 22.89 1.68 -9.08
CA CYS A 126 22.17 1.31 -7.85
C CYS A 126 22.97 1.72 -6.60
N VAL A 127 23.03 3.01 -6.31
CA VAL A 127 23.83 3.59 -5.22
C VAL A 127 23.28 4.96 -4.83
N GLN A 128 23.33 5.28 -3.54
CA GLN A 128 22.94 6.58 -2.99
C GLN A 128 24.15 7.47 -2.64
N ASP A 129 25.35 6.89 -2.48
CA ASP A 129 26.61 7.63 -2.32
C ASP A 129 26.83 8.63 -3.47
N GLU A 130 27.12 9.89 -3.12
CA GLU A 130 27.18 10.99 -4.07
C GLU A 130 28.36 10.88 -5.04
N GLU A 131 29.53 10.44 -4.57
CA GLU A 131 30.72 10.30 -5.42
C GLU A 131 30.58 9.15 -6.43
N LEU A 132 29.94 8.04 -6.02
CA LEU A 132 29.64 6.94 -6.92
C LEU A 132 28.52 7.30 -7.91
N ARG A 133 27.52 8.09 -7.51
CA ARG A 133 26.46 8.59 -8.42
C ARG A 133 27.02 9.46 -9.54
N LYS A 134 28.07 10.25 -9.30
CA LYS A 134 28.77 11.04 -10.35
C LYS A 134 29.33 10.17 -11.48
N LYS A 135 29.52 8.86 -11.27
CA LYS A 135 30.00 7.91 -12.28
C LYS A 135 28.90 7.40 -13.22
N PHE A 136 27.65 7.78 -13.00
CA PHE A 136 26.53 7.39 -13.86
C PHE A 136 26.64 8.04 -15.24
N THR A 137 26.63 7.21 -16.28
CA THR A 137 26.71 7.65 -17.69
C THR A 137 25.52 7.18 -18.53
N GLY A 138 24.45 6.71 -17.88
CA GLY A 138 23.22 6.32 -18.56
C GLY A 138 22.49 7.53 -19.14
N THR A 139 21.84 7.35 -20.28
CA THR A 139 21.05 8.40 -20.94
C THR A 139 19.71 7.84 -21.38
N ALA A 140 18.72 8.70 -21.55
CA ALA A 140 17.42 8.33 -22.11
C ALA A 140 17.60 7.72 -23.52
N ASP A 141 18.46 8.30 -24.35
CA ASP A 141 18.73 7.83 -25.72
C ASP A 141 19.23 6.38 -25.75
N LYS A 142 20.07 5.96 -24.80
CA LYS A 142 20.52 4.56 -24.71
C LYS A 142 19.36 3.60 -24.48
N VAL A 143 18.39 3.99 -23.67
CA VAL A 143 17.17 3.20 -23.42
C VAL A 143 16.25 3.22 -24.64
N VAL A 144 16.07 4.38 -25.27
CA VAL A 144 15.28 4.49 -26.52
C VAL A 144 15.87 3.60 -27.61
N ASN A 145 17.20 3.58 -27.77
CA ASN A 145 17.89 2.73 -28.74
C ASN A 145 17.67 1.24 -28.43
N LEU A 146 17.78 0.83 -27.15
CA LEU A 146 17.49 -0.55 -26.74
C LEU A 146 16.07 -0.97 -27.15
N ILE A 147 15.07 -0.17 -26.81
CA ILE A 147 13.67 -0.49 -27.13
C ILE A 147 13.42 -0.45 -28.64
N THR A 148 14.09 0.45 -29.37
CA THR A 148 14.04 0.50 -30.84
C THR A 148 14.59 -0.77 -31.47
N PHE A 149 15.72 -1.30 -30.96
CA PHE A 149 16.28 -2.56 -31.45
C PHE A 149 15.38 -3.76 -31.12
N TYR A 150 14.78 -3.80 -29.93
CA TYR A 150 13.80 -4.83 -29.59
C TYR A 150 12.61 -4.79 -30.55
N ALA A 151 12.05 -3.61 -30.79
CA ALA A 151 10.92 -3.45 -31.70
C ALA A 151 11.27 -3.84 -33.13
N GLN A 152 12.47 -3.52 -33.60
CA GLN A 152 12.97 -3.92 -34.92
C GLN A 152 13.11 -5.45 -35.02
N GLU A 153 13.74 -6.09 -34.04
CA GLU A 153 13.88 -7.55 -34.00
C GLU A 153 12.52 -8.26 -33.93
N VAL A 154 11.57 -7.75 -33.14
CA VAL A 154 10.19 -8.26 -33.10
C VAL A 154 9.57 -8.24 -34.50
N ARG A 155 9.71 -7.13 -35.24
CA ARG A 155 9.17 -7.02 -36.61
C ARG A 155 9.82 -8.02 -37.57
N GLU A 156 11.13 -8.24 -37.45
CA GLU A 156 11.88 -9.22 -38.25
C GLU A 156 11.42 -10.65 -37.96
N VAL A 157 11.25 -11.01 -36.68
CA VAL A 157 10.75 -12.33 -36.28
C VAL A 157 9.31 -12.52 -36.77
N LEU A 158 8.42 -11.56 -36.58
CA LEU A 158 7.04 -11.64 -37.06
C LEU A 158 6.97 -11.81 -38.58
N ALA A 159 7.77 -11.03 -39.33
CA ALA A 159 7.85 -11.15 -40.78
C ALA A 159 8.33 -12.54 -41.23
N SER A 160 9.30 -13.14 -40.51
CA SER A 160 9.78 -14.50 -40.79
C SER A 160 8.69 -15.58 -40.59
N LEU A 161 7.71 -15.29 -39.73
CA LEU A 161 6.56 -16.15 -39.44
C LEU A 161 5.34 -15.85 -40.33
N GLY A 162 5.44 -14.85 -41.22
CA GLY A 162 4.33 -14.42 -42.08
C GLY A 162 3.27 -13.55 -41.38
N LEU A 163 3.54 -13.07 -40.16
CA LEU A 163 2.64 -12.22 -39.38
C LEU A 163 2.93 -10.74 -39.64
N ARG A 164 1.89 -9.91 -39.74
CA ARG A 164 2.04 -8.47 -40.03
C ARG A 164 2.03 -7.59 -38.79
N SER A 165 1.57 -8.12 -37.67
CA SER A 165 1.43 -7.41 -36.41
C SER A 165 1.67 -8.34 -35.21
N LEU A 166 1.98 -7.75 -34.06
CA LEU A 166 2.12 -8.51 -32.82
C LEU A 166 0.76 -9.10 -32.39
N ASP A 167 -0.34 -8.41 -32.68
CA ASP A 167 -1.69 -8.83 -32.33
C ASP A 167 -2.07 -10.16 -33.02
N GLU A 168 -1.56 -10.40 -34.22
CA GLU A 168 -1.73 -11.70 -34.93
C GLU A 168 -0.97 -12.86 -34.25
N ALA A 169 0.02 -12.55 -33.40
CA ALA A 169 0.82 -13.55 -32.68
C ALA A 169 0.25 -13.86 -31.28
N ILE A 170 -0.54 -12.96 -30.68
CA ILE A 170 -0.94 -13.09 -29.28
C ILE A 170 -1.81 -14.34 -29.08
N GLY A 171 -1.39 -15.23 -28.17
CA GLY A 171 -2.09 -16.48 -27.86
C GLY A 171 -1.96 -17.58 -28.92
N ARG A 172 -1.16 -17.37 -29.99
CA ARG A 172 -0.89 -18.36 -31.04
C ARG A 172 0.14 -19.40 -30.61
N ALA A 173 -0.17 -20.13 -29.54
CA ALA A 173 0.67 -21.21 -29.04
C ALA A 173 0.86 -22.33 -30.07
N ASP A 174 -0.05 -22.48 -31.04
CA ASP A 174 0.05 -23.40 -32.18
C ASP A 174 1.24 -23.12 -33.11
N MET A 175 1.80 -21.90 -33.08
CA MET A 175 3.01 -21.54 -33.84
C MET A 175 4.31 -21.93 -33.12
N LEU A 176 4.21 -22.51 -31.93
CA LEU A 176 5.33 -22.99 -31.13
C LEU A 176 5.37 -24.52 -31.14
N ALA A 177 6.55 -25.07 -31.40
CA ALA A 177 6.80 -26.50 -31.29
C ALA A 177 8.02 -26.73 -30.40
N GLN A 178 7.90 -27.70 -29.49
CA GLN A 178 9.05 -28.21 -28.76
C GLN A 178 9.98 -28.93 -29.74
N VAL A 179 11.27 -28.62 -29.67
CA VAL A 179 12.30 -29.32 -30.43
C VAL A 179 13.19 -30.08 -29.44
N SER A 180 13.24 -31.41 -29.56
CA SER A 180 14.22 -32.22 -28.84
C SER A 180 15.58 -32.06 -29.53
N ARG A 181 16.59 -31.58 -28.79
CA ARG A 181 17.97 -31.40 -29.25
C ARG A 181 19.00 -31.94 -28.24
N GLY A 182 18.55 -32.79 -27.32
CA GLY A 182 19.36 -33.40 -26.28
C GLY A 182 20.18 -34.60 -26.78
N ASN A 183 21.03 -35.13 -25.90
CA ASN A 183 21.67 -36.43 -26.10
C ASN A 183 20.67 -37.54 -25.76
N ASP A 184 20.71 -38.69 -26.44
CA ASP A 184 19.68 -39.75 -26.38
C ASP A 184 19.43 -40.33 -24.98
N TYR A 185 20.32 -40.07 -24.01
CA TYR A 185 20.20 -40.51 -22.61
C TYR A 185 19.56 -39.49 -21.66
N LEU A 186 19.20 -38.30 -22.15
CA LEU A 186 18.50 -37.29 -21.35
C LEU A 186 16.99 -37.44 -21.52
N ASP A 187 16.26 -37.38 -20.40
CA ASP A 187 14.81 -37.30 -20.42
C ASP A 187 14.37 -35.95 -21.01
N ASP A 188 13.47 -36.01 -21.99
CA ASP A 188 12.83 -34.81 -22.54
C ASP A 188 11.80 -34.26 -21.55
N LEU A 189 11.71 -32.92 -21.48
CA LEU A 189 10.64 -32.26 -20.77
C LEU A 189 9.33 -32.38 -21.57
N ASP A 190 8.19 -32.43 -20.89
CA ASP A 190 6.90 -32.25 -21.54
C ASP A 190 6.49 -30.76 -21.50
N LEU A 191 6.61 -30.06 -22.64
CA LEU A 191 6.16 -28.68 -22.76
C LEU A 191 4.71 -28.55 -23.20
N ASN A 192 4.01 -29.65 -23.48
CA ASN A 192 2.63 -29.64 -23.98
C ASN A 192 1.68 -28.82 -23.09
N PRO A 193 1.73 -28.85 -21.74
CA PRO A 193 0.84 -28.05 -20.91
C PRO A 193 0.86 -26.54 -21.21
N MET A 194 1.99 -26.00 -21.69
CA MET A 194 2.10 -24.58 -22.05
C MET A 194 1.65 -24.28 -23.49
N LEU A 195 1.61 -25.30 -24.36
CA LEU A 195 1.33 -25.17 -25.79
C LEU A 195 -0.14 -25.45 -26.14
N VAL A 196 -0.90 -26.04 -25.22
CA VAL A 196 -2.33 -26.28 -25.40
C VAL A 196 -3.10 -24.96 -25.49
N THR A 197 -3.94 -24.86 -26.52
CA THR A 197 -4.94 -23.81 -26.69
C THR A 197 -6.27 -24.24 -26.07
N VAL A 198 -6.98 -23.28 -25.48
CA VAL A 198 -8.30 -23.53 -24.88
C VAL A 198 -9.38 -23.46 -25.95
N ASP A 199 -10.38 -24.35 -25.88
CA ASP A 199 -11.53 -24.31 -26.77
C ASP A 199 -12.23 -22.93 -26.72
N GLY A 200 -12.49 -22.34 -27.90
CA GLY A 200 -13.07 -21.00 -28.02
C GLY A 200 -12.05 -19.86 -27.89
N ALA A 201 -10.74 -20.13 -27.70
CA ALA A 201 -9.71 -19.08 -27.66
C ALA A 201 -9.68 -18.22 -28.94
N SER A 202 -10.01 -18.82 -30.09
CA SER A 202 -10.13 -18.14 -31.39
C SER A 202 -11.24 -17.08 -31.43
N ASP A 203 -12.25 -17.20 -30.56
CA ASP A 203 -13.38 -16.27 -30.50
C ASP A 203 -13.10 -15.08 -29.57
N ILE A 204 -12.02 -15.15 -28.78
CA ILE A 204 -11.62 -14.09 -27.85
C ILE A 204 -11.04 -12.92 -28.63
N LYS A 205 -11.72 -11.78 -28.56
CA LYS A 205 -11.22 -10.51 -29.12
C LYS A 205 -10.54 -9.71 -28.04
N LEU A 206 -9.22 -9.53 -28.19
CA LEU A 206 -8.43 -8.69 -27.30
C LEU A 206 -8.45 -7.25 -27.79
N ASP A 207 -8.86 -6.33 -26.91
CA ASP A 207 -8.79 -4.88 -27.14
C ASP A 207 -7.64 -4.29 -26.32
N ARG A 208 -6.60 -3.77 -26.97
CA ARG A 208 -5.44 -3.18 -26.28
C ARG A 208 -5.73 -1.77 -25.77
N ASP A 209 -6.64 -1.06 -26.43
CA ASP A 209 -7.06 0.30 -26.08
C ASP A 209 -8.23 0.32 -25.09
N ARG A 210 -8.61 -0.86 -24.56
CA ARG A 210 -9.74 -0.99 -23.66
C ARG A 210 -9.68 0.03 -22.53
N PRO A 211 -10.80 0.73 -22.23
CA PRO A 211 -10.86 1.61 -21.08
C PRO A 211 -10.68 0.78 -19.81
N ARG A 212 -10.37 1.46 -18.71
CA ARG A 212 -10.37 0.81 -17.41
C ARG A 212 -11.74 0.22 -17.08
N GLN A 213 -11.74 -0.85 -16.30
CA GLN A 213 -12.91 -1.40 -15.63
C GLN A 213 -13.61 -0.30 -14.82
N SER A 214 -14.89 -0.11 -15.13
CA SER A 214 -15.75 0.79 -14.38
C SER A 214 -16.06 0.19 -13.01
N VAL A 215 -16.08 1.02 -11.99
CA VAL A 215 -16.44 0.61 -10.63
C VAL A 215 -17.69 1.38 -10.19
N PRO A 216 -18.56 0.76 -9.36
CA PRO A 216 -19.73 1.45 -8.85
C PRO A 216 -19.38 2.73 -8.09
N ASP A 217 -20.26 3.71 -8.19
CA ASP A 217 -20.18 4.91 -7.37
C ASP A 217 -20.44 4.60 -5.90
N THR A 218 -19.93 5.48 -5.03
CA THR A 218 -20.15 5.44 -3.57
C THR A 218 -20.88 6.71 -3.14
N LEU A 219 -21.05 6.90 -1.82
CA LEU A 219 -21.62 8.13 -1.26
C LEU A 219 -20.91 9.40 -1.76
N ASP A 220 -19.63 9.31 -2.12
CA ASP A 220 -18.86 10.41 -2.68
C ASP A 220 -19.48 11.01 -3.95
N ALA A 221 -20.30 10.27 -4.68
CA ALA A 221 -21.04 10.81 -5.82
C ALA A 221 -22.04 11.89 -5.41
N ALA A 222 -22.81 11.61 -4.35
CA ALA A 222 -23.72 12.58 -3.76
C ALA A 222 -22.93 13.73 -3.12
N ILE A 223 -21.89 13.41 -2.33
CA ILE A 223 -21.07 14.42 -1.67
C ILE A 223 -20.45 15.40 -2.67
N LEU A 224 -19.91 14.91 -3.79
CA LEU A 224 -19.29 15.79 -4.80
C LEU A 224 -20.32 16.70 -5.48
N LYS A 225 -21.56 16.23 -5.65
CA LYS A 225 -22.65 17.03 -6.19
C LYS A 225 -23.04 18.12 -5.20
N ASP A 226 -23.21 17.77 -3.94
CA ASP A 226 -23.69 18.69 -2.90
C ASP A 226 -22.58 19.66 -2.46
N ALA A 227 -21.31 19.26 -2.56
CA ALA A 227 -20.13 20.10 -2.31
C ALA A 227 -19.70 20.95 -3.53
N GLU A 228 -20.56 21.10 -4.54
CA GLU A 228 -20.22 21.93 -5.71
C GLU A 228 -19.81 23.37 -5.35
N PRO A 229 -20.47 24.08 -4.40
CA PRO A 229 -20.04 25.42 -3.98
C PRO A 229 -18.62 25.45 -3.41
N PHE A 230 -18.23 24.45 -2.62
CA PHE A 230 -16.86 24.30 -2.12
C PHE A 230 -15.85 24.20 -3.27
N PHE A 231 -16.14 23.40 -4.31
CA PHE A 231 -15.21 23.23 -5.44
C PHE A 231 -15.22 24.38 -6.44
N LYS A 232 -16.31 25.14 -6.56
CA LYS A 232 -16.41 26.29 -7.48
C LYS A 232 -15.94 27.59 -6.85
N HIS A 233 -16.35 27.86 -5.62
CA HIS A 233 -16.19 29.15 -4.95
C HIS A 233 -15.22 29.10 -3.76
N GLY A 234 -14.82 27.91 -3.30
CA GLY A 234 -13.96 27.77 -2.12
C GLY A 234 -14.72 27.99 -0.81
N GLU A 235 -16.04 27.78 -0.81
CA GLU A 235 -16.88 27.95 0.38
C GLU A 235 -16.59 26.88 1.44
N LYS A 236 -16.53 27.27 2.72
CA LYS A 236 -16.53 26.33 3.84
C LYS A 236 -17.90 25.64 3.93
N MET A 237 -17.94 24.32 3.91
CA MET A 237 -19.19 23.56 3.84
C MET A 237 -19.28 22.45 4.89
N GLN A 238 -20.52 22.16 5.28
CA GLN A 238 -20.86 21.02 6.13
C GLN A 238 -22.01 20.22 5.50
N LEU A 239 -21.83 18.91 5.38
CA LEU A 239 -22.80 17.98 4.80
C LEU A 239 -23.11 16.86 5.79
N SER A 240 -24.32 16.28 5.73
CA SER A 240 -24.74 15.20 6.63
C SER A 240 -25.43 14.06 5.89
N TYR A 241 -25.04 12.82 6.19
CA TYR A 241 -25.59 11.61 5.55
C TYR A 241 -25.78 10.47 6.55
N ALA A 242 -26.75 9.60 6.26
CA ALA A 242 -26.85 8.29 6.91
C ALA A 242 -25.99 7.26 6.14
N VAL A 243 -25.32 6.37 6.87
CA VAL A 243 -24.41 5.37 6.28
C VAL A 243 -24.66 3.97 6.83
N GLN A 244 -24.33 2.98 6.02
CA GLN A 244 -24.32 1.56 6.37
C GLN A 244 -22.98 0.95 5.94
N ASN A 245 -22.65 -0.23 6.46
CA ASN A 245 -21.38 -0.91 6.20
C ASN A 245 -21.11 -1.20 4.71
N THR A 246 -22.13 -1.12 3.86
CA THR A 246 -22.03 -1.24 2.38
C THR A 246 -21.42 0.00 1.74
N ALA A 247 -21.46 1.17 2.40
CA ALA A 247 -20.87 2.42 1.95
C ALA A 247 -19.36 2.44 2.22
N ARG A 248 -18.59 1.98 1.23
CA ARG A 248 -17.12 1.85 1.30
C ARG A 248 -16.43 3.12 0.79
N THR A 249 -15.18 3.34 1.23
CA THR A 249 -14.26 4.37 0.70
C THR A 249 -14.82 5.80 0.72
N ILE A 250 -15.67 6.12 1.71
CA ILE A 250 -16.28 7.44 1.84
C ILE A 250 -15.17 8.49 2.05
N GLY A 251 -15.21 9.57 1.28
CA GLY A 251 -14.26 10.68 1.29
C GLY A 251 -13.07 10.51 0.33
N THR A 252 -12.83 9.33 -0.22
CA THR A 252 -11.65 9.08 -1.08
C THR A 252 -11.75 9.81 -2.43
N ARG A 253 -12.91 9.80 -3.08
CA ARG A 253 -13.12 10.50 -4.36
C ARG A 253 -13.26 12.00 -4.16
N VAL A 254 -13.83 12.41 -3.03
CA VAL A 254 -13.84 13.82 -2.57
C VAL A 254 -12.41 14.31 -2.39
N SER A 255 -11.57 13.55 -1.68
CA SER A 255 -10.13 13.84 -1.53
C SER A 255 -9.42 13.97 -2.88
N SER A 256 -9.66 13.03 -3.81
CA SER A 256 -9.11 13.14 -5.17
C SER A 256 -9.49 14.44 -5.88
N LYS A 257 -10.73 14.93 -5.66
CA LYS A 257 -11.19 16.19 -6.25
C LYS A 257 -10.54 17.40 -5.55
N ILE A 258 -10.38 17.37 -4.23
CA ILE A 258 -9.64 18.37 -3.46
C ILE A 258 -8.23 18.50 -4.01
N VAL A 259 -7.50 17.39 -4.10
CA VAL A 259 -6.10 17.40 -4.57
C VAL A 259 -5.98 17.89 -6.01
N LYS A 260 -6.89 17.50 -6.90
CA LYS A 260 -6.87 17.99 -8.30
C LYS A 260 -7.18 19.47 -8.44
N LYS A 261 -7.98 20.03 -7.53
CA LYS A 261 -8.45 21.42 -7.62
C LYS A 261 -7.53 22.37 -6.84
N PHE A 262 -7.11 21.98 -5.64
CA PHE A 262 -6.38 22.81 -4.69
C PHE A 262 -4.95 22.33 -4.42
N GLY A 263 -4.62 21.08 -4.77
CA GLY A 263 -3.32 20.48 -4.46
C GLY A 263 -3.24 19.85 -3.06
N MET A 264 -2.14 19.13 -2.79
CA MET A 264 -1.86 18.55 -1.47
C MET A 264 -1.36 19.59 -0.45
N ARG A 265 -0.64 20.61 -0.92
CA ARG A 265 -0.15 21.73 -0.11
C ARG A 265 -1.05 22.94 -0.35
N ASN A 266 -2.32 22.79 -0.04
CA ASN A 266 -3.33 23.83 -0.24
C ASN A 266 -3.46 24.72 1.01
N ASP A 267 -4.08 25.90 0.82
CA ASP A 267 -4.34 26.86 1.89
C ASP A 267 -5.75 26.72 2.49
N LEU A 268 -6.39 25.55 2.33
CA LEU A 268 -7.68 25.32 2.97
C LEU A 268 -7.49 25.29 4.49
N LEU A 269 -8.32 26.05 5.19
CA LEU A 269 -8.42 25.95 6.66
C LEU A 269 -8.67 24.49 7.09
N GLU A 270 -8.29 24.16 8.32
CA GLU A 270 -8.72 22.88 8.90
C GLU A 270 -10.26 22.76 8.86
N ASP A 271 -10.73 21.55 8.59
CA ASP A 271 -12.15 21.20 8.57
C ASP A 271 -12.99 22.04 7.58
N HIS A 272 -12.37 22.50 6.47
CA HIS A 272 -13.02 23.32 5.45
C HIS A 272 -14.23 22.65 4.79
N LEU A 273 -14.14 21.36 4.53
CA LEU A 273 -15.25 20.52 4.13
C LEU A 273 -15.48 19.45 5.19
N THR A 274 -16.55 19.60 5.95
CA THR A 274 -16.93 18.65 7.01
C THR A 274 -18.08 17.76 6.55
N ILE A 275 -17.90 16.44 6.64
CA ILE A 275 -18.92 15.46 6.28
C ILE A 275 -19.28 14.67 7.53
N ARG A 276 -20.52 14.83 7.99
CA ARG A 276 -21.08 14.10 9.12
C ARG A 276 -21.82 12.87 8.65
N LEU A 277 -21.50 11.74 9.25
CA LEU A 277 -22.05 10.43 8.92
C LEU A 277 -22.70 9.84 10.16
N THR A 278 -23.92 9.32 10.03
CA THR A 278 -24.62 8.62 11.11
C THR A 278 -24.86 7.17 10.72
N GLY A 279 -24.42 6.23 11.55
CA GLY A 279 -24.51 4.79 11.29
C GLY A 279 -23.15 4.10 11.26
N SER A 280 -23.04 2.98 10.53
CA SER A 280 -21.81 2.20 10.44
C SER A 280 -21.11 2.50 9.11
N ALA A 281 -19.88 2.99 9.14
CA ALA A 281 -19.11 3.22 7.93
C ALA A 281 -18.48 1.91 7.43
N GLY A 282 -18.58 1.67 6.12
CA GLY A 282 -17.93 0.54 5.48
C GLY A 282 -16.40 0.65 5.45
N GLN A 283 -15.79 -0.36 4.84
CA GLN A 283 -14.35 -0.50 4.68
C GLN A 283 -13.70 0.75 4.07
N SER A 284 -12.49 1.10 4.54
CA SER A 284 -11.66 2.19 4.00
C SER A 284 -12.26 3.61 4.14
N LEU A 285 -13.00 3.88 5.22
CA LEU A 285 -13.45 5.23 5.56
C LEU A 285 -12.29 6.23 5.53
N GLY A 286 -12.44 7.32 4.76
CA GLY A 286 -11.45 8.40 4.70
C GLY A 286 -10.09 7.97 4.13
N ALA A 287 -10.04 6.88 3.37
CA ALA A 287 -8.79 6.46 2.74
C ALA A 287 -8.25 7.59 1.85
N PHE A 288 -6.98 7.93 2.04
CA PHE A 288 -6.29 9.03 1.36
C PHE A 288 -6.91 10.42 1.55
N ALA A 289 -7.62 10.67 2.65
CA ALA A 289 -8.19 12.00 2.91
C ALA A 289 -7.09 13.08 2.99
N ALA A 290 -7.26 14.13 2.19
CA ALA A 290 -6.34 15.25 2.02
C ALA A 290 -6.65 16.40 2.99
N PRO A 291 -5.74 17.39 3.13
CA PRO A 291 -5.97 18.56 3.98
C PRO A 291 -7.26 19.31 3.63
N GLY A 292 -7.94 19.83 4.65
CA GLY A 292 -9.22 20.51 4.54
C GLY A 292 -10.45 19.60 4.59
N LEU A 293 -10.30 18.28 4.47
CA LEU A 293 -11.40 17.32 4.60
C LEU A 293 -11.51 16.79 6.04
N LYS A 294 -12.69 16.96 6.65
CA LYS A 294 -13.06 16.33 7.92
C LYS A 294 -14.19 15.32 7.73
N LEU A 295 -14.03 14.12 8.27
CA LEU A 295 -15.09 13.12 8.36
C LEU A 295 -15.44 12.87 9.82
N GLU A 296 -16.70 13.05 10.20
CA GLU A 296 -17.20 12.78 11.55
C GLU A 296 -18.23 11.65 11.49
N VAL A 297 -17.98 10.54 12.17
CA VAL A 297 -18.89 9.39 12.25
C VAL A 297 -19.49 9.31 13.65
N SER A 298 -20.81 9.45 13.73
CA SER A 298 -21.62 9.12 14.90
C SER A 298 -22.15 7.69 14.75
N GLY A 299 -21.42 6.73 15.29
CA GLY A 299 -21.61 5.29 15.09
C GLY A 299 -20.29 4.54 15.21
N ASP A 300 -20.01 3.68 14.24
CA ASP A 300 -18.82 2.85 14.17
C ASP A 300 -18.25 2.78 12.73
N ALA A 301 -17.07 2.20 12.56
CA ALA A 301 -16.48 1.97 11.26
C ALA A 301 -15.76 0.61 11.16
N ASN A 302 -15.73 0.04 9.97
CA ASN A 302 -15.05 -1.21 9.67
C ASN A 302 -13.52 -1.01 9.48
N ASP A 303 -12.82 -1.97 8.86
CA ASP A 303 -11.36 -1.91 8.72
C ASP A 303 -10.88 -0.77 7.82
N TYR A 304 -9.58 -0.48 7.92
CA TYR A 304 -8.86 0.47 7.07
C TYR A 304 -9.30 1.94 7.21
N VAL A 305 -9.87 2.33 8.35
CA VAL A 305 -10.14 3.75 8.64
C VAL A 305 -8.85 4.56 8.48
N GLY A 306 -8.91 5.62 7.68
CA GLY A 306 -7.75 6.46 7.40
C GLY A 306 -6.60 5.74 6.71
N LYS A 307 -6.85 4.66 5.95
CA LYS A 307 -5.80 4.02 5.12
C LYS A 307 -5.12 5.06 4.24
N GLY A 308 -3.80 5.17 4.35
CA GLY A 308 -3.01 6.18 3.66
C GLY A 308 -3.46 7.62 3.97
N LEU A 309 -3.94 7.91 5.19
CA LEU A 309 -4.35 9.26 5.58
C LEU A 309 -3.25 10.27 5.23
N SER A 310 -3.64 11.36 4.57
CA SER A 310 -2.72 12.26 3.89
C SER A 310 -2.98 13.73 4.25
N GLY A 311 -3.38 14.00 5.49
CA GLY A 311 -3.60 15.36 6.02
C GLY A 311 -5.04 15.70 6.37
N GLY A 312 -6.01 14.84 6.03
CA GLY A 312 -7.40 14.99 6.49
C GLY A 312 -7.57 14.68 7.99
N LYS A 313 -8.76 14.99 8.51
CA LYS A 313 -9.16 14.70 9.89
C LYS A 313 -10.32 13.70 9.90
N ILE A 314 -10.22 12.64 10.70
CA ILE A 314 -11.28 11.63 10.86
C ILE A 314 -11.63 11.54 12.35
N VAL A 315 -12.92 11.58 12.66
CA VAL A 315 -13.45 11.46 14.01
C VAL A 315 -14.49 10.36 14.03
N VAL A 316 -14.38 9.39 14.95
CA VAL A 316 -15.35 8.32 15.14
C VAL A 316 -15.76 8.26 16.60
N ARG A 317 -17.06 8.33 16.88
CA ARG A 317 -17.58 8.27 18.25
C ARG A 317 -18.94 7.59 18.27
N PRO A 318 -19.31 6.90 19.36
CA PRO A 318 -20.64 6.32 19.46
C PRO A 318 -21.70 7.43 19.42
N PRO A 319 -22.95 7.11 19.04
CA PRO A 319 -24.06 8.04 19.16
C PRO A 319 -24.19 8.53 20.61
N LEU A 320 -24.57 9.79 20.80
CA LEU A 320 -24.66 10.40 22.15
C LEU A 320 -25.60 9.64 23.10
N ALA A 321 -26.62 8.97 22.56
CA ALA A 321 -27.58 8.17 23.33
C ALA A 321 -27.12 6.73 23.58
N SER A 322 -25.91 6.34 23.13
CA SER A 322 -25.39 4.99 23.32
C SER A 322 -25.14 4.71 24.80
N PRO A 323 -25.62 3.57 25.35
CA PRO A 323 -25.34 3.19 26.73
C PRO A 323 -23.95 2.56 26.90
N LEU A 324 -23.20 2.37 25.82
CA LEU A 324 -21.91 1.70 25.85
C LEU A 324 -20.85 2.56 26.54
N ILE A 325 -19.99 1.92 27.32
CA ILE A 325 -18.73 2.51 27.78
C ILE A 325 -17.75 2.45 26.61
N PRO A 326 -17.39 3.57 25.97
CA PRO A 326 -16.68 3.52 24.70
C PRO A 326 -15.32 2.82 24.81
N SER A 327 -14.57 3.07 25.90
CA SER A 327 -13.24 2.50 26.13
C SER A 327 -13.20 0.99 26.22
N ASP A 328 -14.34 0.36 26.50
CA ASP A 328 -14.44 -1.10 26.67
C ASP A 328 -14.94 -1.78 25.39
N ASN A 329 -15.32 -1.00 24.38
CA ASN A 329 -15.97 -1.47 23.17
C ASN A 329 -15.18 -1.11 21.90
N THR A 330 -15.19 -2.00 20.92
CA THR A 330 -14.60 -1.76 19.60
C THR A 330 -15.45 -0.75 18.83
N ILE A 331 -14.79 0.21 18.19
CA ILE A 331 -15.46 1.24 17.36
C ILE A 331 -14.88 1.33 15.95
N ILE A 332 -13.61 0.95 15.78
CA ILE A 332 -12.94 0.88 14.47
C ILE A 332 -12.25 -0.46 14.29
N GLY A 333 -12.21 -0.96 13.06
CA GLY A 333 -11.67 -2.28 12.72
C GLY A 333 -10.14 -2.36 12.71
N ASN A 334 -9.63 -3.23 11.85
CA ASN A 334 -8.22 -3.57 11.71
C ASN A 334 -7.48 -2.65 10.74
N THR A 335 -6.14 -2.68 10.79
CA THR A 335 -5.25 -2.05 9.80
C THR A 335 -5.57 -0.56 9.58
N VAL A 336 -5.99 0.10 10.65
CA VAL A 336 -6.31 1.53 10.70
C VAL A 336 -5.04 2.34 10.51
N LEU A 337 -5.13 3.44 9.76
CA LEU A 337 -4.00 4.31 9.40
C LEU A 337 -2.85 3.61 8.66
N TYR A 338 -3.16 2.54 7.94
CA TYR A 338 -2.15 1.81 7.17
C TYR A 338 -1.40 2.72 6.19
N GLY A 339 -0.11 2.93 6.41
CA GLY A 339 0.72 3.76 5.54
C GLY A 339 0.36 5.25 5.55
N ALA A 340 -0.30 5.73 6.61
CA ALA A 340 -0.65 7.15 6.74
C ALA A 340 0.62 8.03 6.77
N THR A 341 0.57 9.20 6.13
CA THR A 341 1.72 10.11 6.00
C THR A 341 1.50 11.45 6.69
N ALA A 342 0.25 11.84 6.91
CA ALA A 342 -0.14 13.06 7.62
C ALA A 342 -1.62 12.98 8.04
N GLY A 343 -2.06 13.92 8.87
CA GLY A 343 -3.47 14.07 9.26
C GLY A 343 -3.76 13.53 10.65
N LYS A 344 -5.03 13.62 11.06
CA LYS A 344 -5.47 13.31 12.42
C LYS A 344 -6.59 12.29 12.45
N LEU A 345 -6.55 11.36 13.41
CA LEU A 345 -7.64 10.43 13.70
C LEU A 345 -7.98 10.46 15.20
N PHE A 346 -9.26 10.61 15.53
CA PHE A 346 -9.74 10.53 16.90
C PHE A 346 -10.88 9.52 16.99
N ALA A 347 -10.71 8.44 17.76
CA ALA A 347 -11.75 7.43 17.93
C ALA A 347 -12.06 7.17 19.41
N ASN A 348 -13.29 7.50 19.81
CA ASN A 348 -13.78 7.27 21.17
C ASN A 348 -14.22 5.80 21.29
N GLY A 349 -13.24 4.93 21.48
CA GLY A 349 -13.37 3.49 21.62
C GLY A 349 -12.12 2.75 21.15
N ARG A 350 -12.20 1.42 21.13
CA ARG A 350 -11.07 0.54 20.81
C ARG A 350 -10.92 0.29 19.30
N ALA A 351 -9.68 0.19 18.85
CA ALA A 351 -9.31 -0.28 17.52
C ALA A 351 -9.05 -1.79 17.51
N GLY A 352 -9.15 -2.40 16.33
CA GLY A 352 -8.77 -3.78 16.09
C GLY A 352 -7.25 -4.02 16.01
N GLU A 353 -6.87 -5.08 15.32
CA GLU A 353 -5.48 -5.49 15.11
C GLU A 353 -4.75 -4.59 14.11
N ARG A 354 -3.42 -4.56 14.20
CA ARG A 354 -2.54 -3.80 13.29
C ARG A 354 -2.90 -2.32 13.20
N PHE A 355 -3.38 -1.77 14.30
CA PHE A 355 -3.62 -0.34 14.44
C PHE A 355 -2.31 0.44 14.22
N CYS A 356 -2.34 1.47 13.36
CA CYS A 356 -1.17 2.27 12.97
C CYS A 356 -0.03 1.48 12.30
N VAL A 357 -0.34 0.35 11.66
CA VAL A 357 0.66 -0.39 10.90
C VAL A 357 1.26 0.49 9.81
N ARG A 358 2.58 0.65 9.80
CA ARG A 358 3.30 1.55 8.88
C ARG A 358 2.82 3.01 8.91
N ASN A 359 2.34 3.52 10.04
CA ASN A 359 2.12 4.96 10.18
C ASN A 359 3.46 5.69 10.02
N SER A 360 3.49 6.70 9.17
CA SER A 360 4.68 7.47 8.81
C SER A 360 4.52 8.97 9.09
N GLY A 361 3.41 9.41 9.67
CA GLY A 361 3.24 10.84 9.99
C GLY A 361 1.86 11.30 10.46
N ALA A 362 0.88 10.41 10.64
CA ALA A 362 -0.41 10.79 11.21
C ALA A 362 -0.36 10.85 12.75
N SER A 363 -1.16 11.74 13.32
CA SER A 363 -1.41 11.84 14.76
C SER A 363 -2.74 11.21 15.11
N VAL A 364 -2.80 10.41 16.17
CA VAL A 364 -4.00 9.64 16.50
C VAL A 364 -4.22 9.50 18.01
N VAL A 365 -5.49 9.48 18.41
CA VAL A 365 -5.91 9.08 19.76
C VAL A 365 -7.04 8.05 19.68
N VAL A 366 -6.85 6.91 20.33
CA VAL A 366 -7.83 5.82 20.50
C VAL A 366 -7.89 5.37 21.95
N GLU A 367 -8.91 4.61 22.36
CA GLU A 367 -9.10 4.19 23.76
C GLU A 367 -8.67 2.74 24.06
N GLY A 368 -7.95 2.14 23.11
CA GLY A 368 -7.39 0.79 23.20
C GLY A 368 -7.12 0.25 21.80
N CYS A 369 -6.31 -0.80 21.69
CA CYS A 369 -6.08 -1.47 20.41
C CYS A 369 -5.89 -2.99 20.56
N GLY A 370 -6.07 -3.72 19.46
CA GLY A 370 -5.72 -5.14 19.36
C GLY A 370 -4.20 -5.38 19.31
N SER A 371 -3.81 -6.58 18.87
CA SER A 371 -2.41 -6.97 18.70
C SER A 371 -1.73 -6.27 17.53
N ASN A 372 -0.39 -6.25 17.56
CA ASN A 372 0.46 -5.65 16.53
C ASN A 372 0.20 -4.14 16.35
N GLY A 373 -0.14 -3.44 17.44
CA GLY A 373 -0.25 -1.98 17.42
C GLY A 373 1.10 -1.32 17.09
N CYS A 374 1.08 -0.29 16.25
CA CYS A 374 2.26 0.45 15.78
C CYS A 374 3.32 -0.42 15.06
N GLU A 375 2.92 -1.59 14.53
CA GLU A 375 3.82 -2.47 13.76
C GLU A 375 4.40 -1.70 12.55
N TYR A 376 5.72 -1.72 12.39
CA TYR A 376 6.43 -1.01 11.31
C TYR A 376 6.18 0.50 11.24
N MET A 377 5.76 1.15 12.33
CA MET A 377 5.59 2.61 12.37
C MET A 377 6.94 3.31 12.19
N THR A 378 6.97 4.33 11.31
CA THR A 378 8.17 5.10 10.94
C THR A 378 8.04 6.60 11.21
N GLY A 379 6.90 7.06 11.73
CA GLY A 379 6.65 8.47 12.00
C GLY A 379 5.22 8.71 12.51
N GLY A 380 4.97 9.93 12.99
CA GLY A 380 3.68 10.32 13.58
C GLY A 380 3.63 10.13 15.10
N ILE A 381 2.47 10.44 15.69
CA ILE A 381 2.24 10.38 17.14
C ILE A 381 1.00 9.53 17.43
N THR A 382 1.13 8.51 18.28
CA THR A 382 0.04 7.59 18.60
C THR A 382 -0.26 7.61 20.09
N VAL A 383 -1.47 8.02 20.49
CA VAL A 383 -1.94 7.97 21.88
C VAL A 383 -3.00 6.89 22.04
N ILE A 384 -2.83 6.04 23.05
CA ILE A 384 -3.75 4.94 23.36
C ILE A 384 -4.18 5.08 24.82
N LEU A 385 -5.43 5.50 25.02
CA LEU A 385 -6.04 5.71 26.33
C LEU A 385 -6.58 4.40 26.91
N GLY A 386 -5.83 3.31 26.84
CA GLY A 386 -6.27 2.01 27.34
C GLY A 386 -5.38 0.84 26.95
N GLU A 387 -5.92 -0.36 27.09
CA GLU A 387 -5.16 -1.59 26.89
C GLU A 387 -4.77 -1.83 25.42
N THR A 388 -3.55 -2.33 25.22
CA THR A 388 -3.01 -2.78 23.94
C THR A 388 -2.99 -4.31 23.86
N GLY A 389 -3.00 -4.89 22.66
CA GLY A 389 -2.74 -6.32 22.45
C GLY A 389 -1.25 -6.66 22.42
N ALA A 390 -0.95 -7.95 22.20
CA ALA A 390 0.42 -8.46 22.13
C ALA A 390 1.20 -7.92 20.91
N ASN A 391 2.53 -7.98 21.01
CA ASN A 391 3.49 -7.61 19.96
C ASN A 391 3.42 -6.12 19.56
N PHE A 392 3.14 -5.24 20.52
CA PHE A 392 3.10 -3.79 20.27
C PHE A 392 4.50 -3.26 19.90
N GLY A 393 4.57 -2.42 18.87
CA GLY A 393 5.80 -1.73 18.45
C GLY A 393 6.80 -2.61 17.69
N ALA A 394 6.41 -3.80 17.23
CA ALA A 394 7.29 -4.67 16.45
C ALA A 394 7.74 -3.99 15.14
N GLY A 395 9.05 -3.88 14.94
CA GLY A 395 9.64 -3.21 13.79
C GLY A 395 9.35 -1.70 13.72
N MET A 396 8.88 -1.08 14.81
CA MET A 396 8.71 0.36 14.89
C MET A 396 10.09 1.03 14.93
N THR A 397 10.38 1.85 13.92
CA THR A 397 11.69 2.51 13.72
C THR A 397 11.59 4.04 13.75
N GLY A 398 10.39 4.61 13.77
CA GLY A 398 10.19 6.06 13.84
C GLY A 398 8.86 6.46 14.46
N GLY A 399 8.78 7.72 14.91
CA GLY A 399 7.59 8.27 15.59
C GLY A 399 7.61 8.11 17.11
N MET A 400 6.51 8.50 17.75
CA MET A 400 6.33 8.44 19.21
C MET A 400 4.97 7.82 19.53
N ALA A 401 4.90 6.99 20.58
CA ALA A 401 3.63 6.49 21.10
C ALA A 401 3.51 6.69 22.61
N TYR A 402 2.27 6.82 23.08
CA TYR A 402 1.92 6.98 24.49
C TYR A 402 0.80 6.01 24.82
N VAL A 403 0.99 5.21 25.86
CA VAL A 403 0.00 4.21 26.29
C VAL A 403 -0.37 4.46 27.74
N TYR A 404 -1.65 4.66 28.00
CA TYR A 404 -2.20 4.75 29.35
C TYR A 404 -2.34 3.35 29.95
N ASP A 405 -1.46 3.00 30.87
CA ASP A 405 -1.28 1.68 31.46
C ASP A 405 -1.31 1.71 33.01
N PRO A 406 -2.47 2.04 33.63
CA PRO A 406 -2.59 2.10 35.08
C PRO A 406 -2.40 0.75 35.79
N LYS A 407 -2.35 -0.37 35.03
CA LYS A 407 -2.15 -1.73 35.57
C LYS A 407 -0.70 -2.22 35.40
N GLY A 408 0.18 -1.45 34.75
CA GLY A 408 1.57 -1.85 34.50
C GLY A 408 1.72 -3.11 33.63
N GLN A 409 0.79 -3.35 32.70
CA GLN A 409 0.77 -4.57 31.87
C GLN A 409 1.38 -4.39 30.48
N PHE A 410 1.66 -3.16 30.06
CA PHE A 410 2.11 -2.84 28.70
C PHE A 410 3.43 -3.54 28.36
N LYS A 411 4.41 -3.52 29.27
CA LYS A 411 5.74 -4.09 29.04
C LYS A 411 5.71 -5.58 28.69
N ALA A 412 4.76 -6.33 29.24
CA ALA A 412 4.59 -7.75 28.93
C ALA A 412 3.98 -8.01 27.53
N ARG A 413 3.32 -7.00 26.95
CA ARG A 413 2.66 -7.06 25.63
C ARG A 413 3.51 -6.39 24.53
N ALA A 414 4.53 -5.63 24.90
CA ALA A 414 5.41 -4.91 24.00
C ALA A 414 6.50 -5.81 23.39
N ASN A 415 6.83 -5.57 22.12
CA ASN A 415 8.02 -6.13 21.49
C ASN A 415 9.20 -5.15 21.67
N MET A 416 10.10 -5.49 22.59
CA MET A 416 11.22 -4.63 22.98
C MET A 416 12.44 -4.67 22.03
N GLU A 417 12.32 -5.33 20.87
CA GLU A 417 13.43 -5.46 19.91
C GLU A 417 13.92 -4.10 19.41
N SER A 418 13.01 -3.26 18.91
CA SER A 418 13.34 -1.96 18.29
C SER A 418 12.93 -0.73 19.11
N ILE A 419 12.23 -0.91 20.23
CA ILE A 419 11.69 0.20 21.05
C ILE A 419 12.27 0.24 22.46
N VAL A 420 12.17 1.41 23.08
CA VAL A 420 12.35 1.63 24.53
C VAL A 420 11.09 2.21 25.13
N THR A 421 10.91 2.02 26.43
CA THR A 421 9.74 2.47 27.18
C THR A 421 10.18 3.22 28.43
N LEU A 422 9.67 4.43 28.62
CA LEU A 422 9.98 5.29 29.76
C LEU A 422 8.70 5.99 30.25
N PRO A 423 8.65 6.47 31.50
CA PRO A 423 7.60 7.40 31.92
C PRO A 423 7.68 8.72 31.14
N VAL A 424 6.55 9.42 31.02
CA VAL A 424 6.52 10.78 30.45
C VAL A 424 7.05 11.77 31.49
N SER A 425 8.28 12.26 31.33
CA SER A 425 8.94 13.10 32.35
C SER A 425 9.38 14.48 31.87
N VAL A 426 9.57 14.66 30.56
CA VAL A 426 10.02 15.92 29.98
C VAL A 426 8.81 16.73 29.52
N SER A 427 8.74 18.00 29.93
CA SER A 427 7.58 18.88 29.74
C SER A 427 7.11 19.00 28.29
N HIS A 428 8.03 18.95 27.31
CA HIS A 428 7.67 18.94 25.89
C HIS A 428 6.79 17.75 25.50
N TRP A 429 7.15 16.54 25.97
CA TRP A 429 6.39 15.32 25.67
C TRP A 429 5.08 15.26 26.44
N GLU A 430 5.08 15.79 27.66
CA GLU A 430 3.86 15.97 28.45
C GLU A 430 2.86 16.90 27.74
N GLU A 431 3.31 18.06 27.27
CA GLU A 431 2.48 19.03 26.54
C GLU A 431 1.94 18.44 25.23
N GLN A 432 2.78 17.72 24.48
CA GLN A 432 2.36 17.01 23.26
C GLN A 432 1.24 16.00 23.55
N LEU A 433 1.42 15.18 24.59
CA LEU A 433 0.43 14.19 24.99
C LEU A 433 -0.87 14.86 25.43
N LYS A 434 -0.78 15.84 26.33
CA LYS A 434 -1.93 16.57 26.88
C LYS A 434 -2.74 17.24 25.78
N SER A 435 -2.07 17.95 24.87
CA SER A 435 -2.71 18.64 23.73
C SER A 435 -3.50 17.68 22.84
N LEU A 436 -2.95 16.49 22.55
CA LEU A 436 -3.66 15.47 21.77
C LEU A 436 -4.88 14.91 22.49
N ILE A 437 -4.80 14.71 23.82
CA ILE A 437 -5.94 14.25 24.62
C ILE A 437 -7.01 15.34 24.73
N GLU A 438 -6.63 16.61 24.84
CA GLU A 438 -7.54 17.75 24.80
C GLU A 438 -8.27 17.85 23.46
N GLU A 439 -7.56 17.72 22.33
CA GLU A 439 -8.18 17.68 21.00
C GLU A 439 -9.10 16.47 20.86
N HIS A 440 -8.68 15.30 21.35
CA HIS A 440 -9.52 14.11 21.37
C HIS A 440 -10.81 14.33 22.18
N LEU A 441 -10.74 14.93 23.36
CA LEU A 441 -11.92 15.30 24.15
C LEU A 441 -12.81 16.29 23.40
N MET A 442 -12.21 17.31 22.77
CA MET A 442 -12.93 18.32 22.01
C MET A 442 -13.74 17.69 20.88
N GLU A 443 -13.11 16.82 20.09
CA GLU A 443 -13.68 16.20 18.89
C GLU A 443 -14.66 15.06 19.22
N THR A 444 -14.34 14.25 20.23
CA THR A 444 -15.08 13.00 20.48
C THR A 444 -16.04 13.05 21.66
N LYS A 445 -15.90 14.05 22.54
CA LYS A 445 -16.57 14.13 23.84
C LYS A 445 -16.34 12.88 24.71
N SER A 446 -15.15 12.28 24.61
CA SER A 446 -14.77 11.08 25.36
C SER A 446 -14.85 11.29 26.88
N PRO A 447 -15.65 10.46 27.60
CA PRO A 447 -15.66 10.47 29.06
C PRO A 447 -14.31 10.06 29.67
N LYS A 448 -13.56 9.18 29.01
CA LYS A 448 -12.26 8.69 29.50
C LYS A 448 -11.20 9.77 29.42
N ALA A 449 -11.13 10.47 28.29
CA ALA A 449 -10.22 11.61 28.13
C ALA A 449 -10.56 12.74 29.13
N ALA A 450 -11.84 13.04 29.33
CA ALA A 450 -12.27 14.00 30.34
C ALA A 450 -11.80 13.62 31.75
N ARG A 451 -11.92 12.33 32.12
CA ARG A 451 -11.45 11.84 33.43
C ARG A 451 -9.93 11.99 33.59
N ILE A 452 -9.16 11.60 32.58
CA ILE A 452 -7.70 11.72 32.59
C ILE A 452 -7.28 13.18 32.73
N LEU A 453 -7.84 14.08 31.93
CA LEU A 453 -7.50 15.50 31.98
C LEU A 453 -7.90 16.18 33.30
N ASN A 454 -9.01 15.78 33.91
CA ASN A 454 -9.44 16.32 35.21
C ASN A 454 -8.53 15.92 36.38
N ARG A 455 -7.73 14.87 36.23
CA ARG A 455 -6.76 14.37 37.23
C ARG A 455 -5.37 14.24 36.63
N TRP A 456 -5.02 15.17 35.76
CA TRP A 456 -3.82 15.07 34.91
C TRP A 456 -2.55 14.72 35.70
N ASP A 457 -2.33 15.44 36.81
CA ASP A 457 -1.13 15.26 37.63
C ASP A 457 -1.02 13.86 38.26
N GLU A 458 -2.15 13.22 38.58
CA GLU A 458 -2.19 11.84 39.09
C GLU A 458 -2.10 10.80 37.97
N GLU A 459 -2.70 11.12 36.81
CA GLU A 459 -2.85 10.17 35.70
C GLU A 459 -1.64 10.15 34.76
N LEU A 460 -0.79 11.18 34.79
CA LEU A 460 0.44 11.27 34.00
C LEU A 460 1.39 10.10 34.29
N ASP A 461 1.52 9.72 35.56
CA ASP A 461 2.38 8.61 36.00
C ASP A 461 1.91 7.24 35.47
N ASN A 462 0.66 7.15 35.01
CA ASN A 462 0.11 5.95 34.40
C ASN A 462 0.43 5.86 32.89
N PHE A 463 1.08 6.86 32.29
CA PHE A 463 1.47 6.82 30.89
C PHE A 463 2.88 6.25 30.68
N VAL A 464 2.98 5.36 29.70
CA VAL A 464 4.24 4.87 29.16
C VAL A 464 4.50 5.58 27.83
N GLN A 465 5.62 6.29 27.75
CA GLN A 465 6.19 6.81 26.52
C GLN A 465 6.99 5.71 25.81
N ILE A 466 6.74 5.54 24.52
CA ILE A 466 7.42 4.55 23.67
C ILE A 466 8.13 5.27 22.53
N CYS A 467 9.44 5.03 22.43
CA CYS A 467 10.30 5.62 21.40
C CYS A 467 11.14 4.52 20.74
N PRO A 468 11.34 4.55 19.41
CA PRO A 468 12.28 3.66 18.74
C PRO A 468 13.73 3.92 19.19
N LYS A 469 14.52 2.86 19.36
CA LYS A 469 15.94 2.94 19.76
C LYS A 469 16.76 3.82 18.81
N GLU A 470 16.54 3.67 17.51
CA GLU A 470 17.26 4.43 16.48
C GLU A 470 16.96 5.93 16.54
N MET A 471 15.79 6.32 17.06
CA MET A 471 15.39 7.72 17.14
C MET A 471 15.96 8.48 18.35
N LEU A 472 16.54 7.79 19.34
CA LEU A 472 17.00 8.41 20.59
C LEU A 472 17.97 9.57 20.37
N ASN A 473 18.83 9.49 19.35
CA ASN A 473 19.81 10.52 19.02
C ASN A 473 19.28 11.56 18.00
N HIS A 474 18.03 11.40 17.54
CA HIS A 474 17.42 12.20 16.47
C HIS A 474 16.14 12.92 16.91
N ILE A 475 15.63 12.62 18.10
CA ILE A 475 14.49 13.34 18.68
C ILE A 475 14.89 14.77 19.11
N PRO A 476 13.97 15.74 18.98
CA PRO A 476 14.26 17.14 19.30
C PRO A 476 14.47 17.42 20.80
N PHE A 477 13.96 16.54 21.67
CA PHE A 477 14.10 16.62 23.12
C PHE A 477 14.46 15.24 23.67
N PRO A 478 15.29 15.13 24.73
CA PRO A 478 15.57 13.84 25.35
C PRO A 478 14.30 13.23 25.97
N LEU A 479 14.32 11.92 26.25
CA LEU A 479 13.20 11.24 26.92
C LEU A 479 13.23 11.39 28.45
N THR A 480 14.39 11.70 29.03
CA THR A 480 14.59 11.86 30.47
C THR A 480 15.49 13.06 30.76
N HIS A 481 15.43 13.57 31.99
CA HIS A 481 16.36 14.59 32.46
C HIS A 481 17.75 13.97 32.72
N GLU A 482 18.82 14.76 32.59
CA GLU A 482 20.21 14.25 32.68
C GLU A 482 20.57 13.63 34.04
N ASN A 483 19.82 13.94 35.10
CA ASN A 483 20.03 13.41 36.45
C ASN A 483 19.47 11.99 36.67
N ASP A 484 18.66 11.47 35.74
CA ASP A 484 17.99 10.16 35.86
C ASP A 484 18.68 9.01 35.09
N LYS A 485 19.95 9.20 34.69
CA LYS A 485 20.75 8.23 33.90
C LYS A 485 20.91 6.82 34.50
N LYS A 486 20.34 6.52 35.67
CA LYS A 486 20.39 5.21 36.32
C LYS A 486 19.24 4.26 35.96
N LEU A 487 18.28 4.66 35.11
CA LEU A 487 17.08 3.87 34.79
C LEU A 487 16.91 3.51 33.30
N ALA A 488 17.92 3.74 32.47
CA ALA A 488 17.91 3.39 31.04
C ALA A 488 18.40 1.96 30.77
#